data_AF-A0A7C6IB91-F1
#
_entry.id   AF-A0A7C6IB91-F1
#
_cell.length_a   1.000
_cell.length_b   1.000
_cell.length_c   1.000
_cell.angle_alpha   90.00
_cell.angle_beta   90.00
_cell.angle_gamma   90.00
#
_symmetry.space_group_name_H-M   'P 1'
#
loop_
_entity.id
_entity.type
_entity.pdbx_description
1 polymer ?
#
loop_
_entity_poly.entity_id
_entity_poly.type
_entity_poly.pdbx_seq_one_letter_code
_entity_poly.pdbx_strand_id
1 'polypeptide(L)'
;MKPGKRSLFTSVGYGMQEAYPEAAGWKDVSEKARMAAPPHLLQINRGAVGTYAILLSNNAATGGTCFGDSGGPTFIGDTNVLAGVNSFGMNPTCAGTGGVFRVDQPEVLEWIAIHL
;
A
#
# COMPACT_ATOMS: atom_id res chain seq x y z
N MET A 1 0.25 0.76 -16.82
CA MET A 1 0.61 2.08 -16.22
C MET A 1 2.11 2.32 -16.34
N LYS A 2 2.54 3.58 -16.39
CA LYS A 2 3.96 3.95 -16.32
C LYS A 2 4.28 4.43 -14.90
N PRO A 3 5.39 4.01 -14.28
CA PRO A 3 5.82 4.56 -12.99
C PRO A 3 5.99 6.09 -13.03
N GLY A 4 5.74 6.73 -11.89
CA GLY A 4 5.93 8.17 -11.71
C GLY A 4 4.78 8.84 -10.96
N LYS A 5 5.01 10.10 -10.57
CA LYS A 5 4.13 10.92 -9.72
C LYS A 5 2.71 11.16 -10.27
N ARG A 6 2.46 10.86 -11.54
CA ARG A 6 1.12 10.96 -12.17
C ARG A 6 0.29 9.68 -12.08
N SER A 7 0.91 8.56 -11.72
CA SER A 7 0.22 7.28 -11.53
C SER A 7 -0.10 7.13 -10.05
N LEU A 8 -1.17 7.80 -9.63
CA LEU A 8 -1.61 7.87 -8.23
C LEU A 8 -2.51 6.69 -7.87
N PHE A 9 -2.48 6.36 -6.58
CA PHE A 9 -3.31 5.36 -5.93
C PHE A 9 -3.94 5.99 -4.70
N THR A 10 -4.96 5.35 -4.14
CA THR A 10 -5.51 5.71 -2.83
C THR A 10 -5.45 4.47 -1.94
N SER A 11 -4.51 4.45 -1.01
CA SER A 11 -4.42 3.42 0.03
C SER A 11 -5.23 3.85 1.24
N VAL A 12 -6.13 3.00 1.70
CA VAL A 12 -7.00 3.26 2.86
C VAL A 12 -6.75 2.22 3.94
N GLY A 13 -6.75 2.66 5.20
CA GLY A 13 -6.64 1.74 6.32
C GLY A 13 -6.86 2.41 7.66
N TYR A 14 -6.63 1.62 8.71
CA TYR A 14 -6.81 1.98 10.12
C TYR A 14 -5.52 1.67 10.92
N GLY A 15 -4.39 1.56 10.22
CA GLY A 15 -3.08 1.32 10.81
C GLY A 15 -2.55 2.55 11.56
N MET A 16 -1.28 2.44 11.97
CA MET A 16 -0.57 3.52 12.65
C MET A 16 -0.42 4.74 11.73
N GLN A 17 -0.56 5.94 12.27
CA GLN A 17 -0.38 7.20 11.55
C GLN A 17 1.10 7.59 11.47
N GLU A 18 1.88 7.23 12.49
CA GLU A 18 3.32 7.49 12.56
C GLU A 18 4.04 6.33 13.23
N ALA A 19 5.21 5.95 12.69
CA ALA A 19 6.08 4.93 13.27
C ALA A 19 7.54 5.41 13.27
N TYR A 20 8.20 5.28 14.41
CA TYR A 20 9.56 5.74 14.66
C TYR A 20 10.51 4.56 14.88
N PRO A 21 11.85 4.75 14.74
CA PRO A 21 12.81 3.73 15.14
C PRO A 21 12.61 3.32 16.60
N GLU A 22 12.99 2.09 16.96
CA GLU A 22 12.76 1.52 18.30
C GLU A 22 13.15 2.46 19.46
N ALA A 23 14.31 3.12 19.37
CA ALA A 23 14.79 4.08 20.37
C ALA A 23 13.86 5.31 20.57
N ALA A 24 12.98 5.57 19.62
CA ALA A 24 11.99 6.65 19.61
C ALA A 24 10.55 6.15 19.48
N GLY A 25 10.28 4.84 19.64
CA GLY A 25 8.95 4.25 19.46
C GLY A 25 7.88 4.79 20.42
N TRP A 26 8.28 5.46 21.50
CA TRP A 26 7.36 6.21 22.38
C TRP A 26 6.67 7.39 21.66
N LYS A 27 7.10 7.76 20.46
CA LYS A 27 6.47 8.77 19.59
C LYS A 27 5.49 8.17 18.58
N ASP A 28 5.34 6.85 18.52
CA ASP A 28 4.42 6.20 17.58
C ASP A 28 2.99 6.69 17.81
N VAL A 29 2.25 6.87 16.71
CA VAL A 29 0.85 7.32 16.74
C VAL A 29 -0.02 6.24 16.14
N SER A 30 -0.99 5.74 16.92
CA SER A 30 -1.88 4.65 16.54
C SER A 30 -3.29 4.89 17.05
N GLU A 31 -3.91 5.97 16.55
CA GLU A 31 -5.29 6.34 16.87
C GLU A 31 -6.30 5.36 16.25
N LYS A 32 -5.83 4.51 15.32
CA LYS A 32 -6.65 3.54 14.56
C LYS A 32 -7.85 4.19 13.88
N ALA A 33 -7.70 5.45 13.49
CA ALA A 33 -8.68 6.19 12.72
C ALA A 33 -8.56 5.81 11.23
N ARG A 34 -9.69 5.87 10.51
CA ARG A 34 -9.67 5.67 9.06
C ARG A 34 -8.87 6.78 8.38
N MET A 35 -7.76 6.43 7.76
CA MET A 35 -6.93 7.35 6.99
C MET A 35 -6.82 6.92 5.53
N ALA A 36 -6.45 7.87 4.68
CA ALA A 36 -6.15 7.61 3.27
C ALA A 36 -4.85 8.33 2.87
N ALA A 37 -4.04 7.65 2.08
CA ALA A 37 -2.81 8.20 1.52
C ALA A 37 -2.83 8.12 -0.02
N PRO A 38 -2.29 9.12 -0.73
CA PRO A 38 -2.18 9.11 -2.18
C PRO A 38 -0.78 8.72 -2.72
N PRO A 39 -0.29 7.48 -2.52
CA PRO A 39 1.03 7.10 -3.01
C PRO A 39 1.05 6.97 -4.54
N HIS A 40 2.24 7.03 -5.13
CA HIS A 40 2.41 6.88 -6.57
C HIS A 40 3.21 5.64 -6.95
N LEU A 41 3.03 5.18 -8.18
CA LEU A 41 3.67 3.97 -8.71
C LEU A 41 5.18 4.13 -8.84
N LEU A 42 5.92 3.21 -8.23
CA LEU A 42 7.37 3.06 -8.39
C LEU A 42 7.73 1.87 -9.28
N GLN A 43 7.10 0.71 -9.06
CA GLN A 43 7.35 -0.52 -9.84
C GLN A 43 6.10 -1.37 -10.05
N ILE A 44 6.01 -2.01 -11.21
CA ILE A 44 5.01 -3.02 -11.58
C ILE A 44 5.64 -3.93 -12.66
N ASN A 45 5.34 -5.24 -12.63
CA ASN A 45 5.82 -6.22 -13.60
C ASN A 45 7.35 -6.31 -13.73
N ARG A 46 8.09 -5.99 -12.66
CA ARG A 46 9.56 -5.99 -12.63
C ARG A 46 10.12 -5.86 -11.22
N GLY A 47 11.42 -6.11 -11.09
CA GLY A 47 12.17 -5.79 -9.88
C GLY A 47 11.69 -6.59 -8.67
N ALA A 48 11.70 -5.96 -7.50
CA ALA A 48 11.40 -6.62 -6.22
C ALA A 48 9.98 -7.18 -6.12
N VAL A 49 9.04 -6.69 -6.95
CA VAL A 49 7.63 -7.05 -6.90
C VAL A 49 7.20 -8.04 -7.99
N GLY A 50 8.11 -8.42 -8.90
CA GLY A 50 7.80 -9.32 -10.00
C GLY A 50 6.51 -8.93 -10.72
N THR A 51 5.64 -9.91 -10.96
CA THR A 51 4.28 -9.71 -11.50
C THR A 51 3.19 -9.66 -10.43
N TYR A 52 3.48 -10.14 -9.22
CA TYR A 52 2.49 -10.40 -8.17
C TYR A 52 2.07 -9.16 -7.37
N ALA A 53 2.89 -8.10 -7.37
CA ALA A 53 2.63 -6.89 -6.61
C ALA A 53 2.96 -5.61 -7.39
N ILE A 54 2.46 -4.49 -6.88
CA ILE A 54 2.93 -3.15 -7.23
C ILE A 54 3.69 -2.55 -6.05
N LEU A 55 4.76 -1.80 -6.35
CA LEU A 55 5.51 -1.04 -5.37
C LEU A 55 5.11 0.42 -5.44
N LEU A 56 4.66 0.97 -4.31
CA LEU A 56 4.18 2.33 -4.17
C LEU A 56 5.10 3.15 -3.25
N SER A 57 5.07 4.47 -3.40
CA SER A 57 5.78 5.38 -2.50
C SER A 57 5.22 5.29 -1.08
N ASN A 58 6.09 5.41 -0.07
CA ASN A 58 5.69 5.50 1.33
C ASN A 58 6.57 6.54 2.03
N ASN A 59 6.18 7.81 2.05
CA ASN A 59 7.01 8.88 2.60
C ASN A 59 6.18 10.09 3.02
N ALA A 60 6.79 11.04 3.72
CA ALA A 60 6.11 12.23 4.25
C ALA A 60 5.38 13.08 3.20
N ALA A 61 5.78 13.04 1.92
CA ALA A 61 5.12 13.84 0.88
C ALA A 61 3.85 13.17 0.31
N THR A 62 3.77 11.84 0.33
CA THR A 62 2.65 11.08 -0.25
C THR A 62 1.86 10.28 0.77
N GLY A 63 2.32 10.23 2.02
CA GLY A 63 1.98 9.16 2.93
C GLY A 63 2.32 7.79 2.34
N GLY A 64 1.60 6.78 2.83
CA GLY A 64 1.59 5.41 2.34
C GLY A 64 0.86 4.53 3.35
N THR A 65 1.26 3.27 3.44
CA THR A 65 0.69 2.29 4.38
C THR A 65 1.63 2.06 5.55
N CYS A 66 1.08 1.80 6.72
CA CYS A 66 1.82 1.44 7.93
C CYS A 66 1.28 0.16 8.57
N PHE A 67 1.87 -0.24 9.69
CA PHE A 67 1.43 -1.42 10.43
C PHE A 67 -0.05 -1.29 10.82
N GLY A 68 -0.81 -2.35 10.57
CA GLY A 68 -2.27 -2.36 10.75
C GLY A 68 -3.07 -2.02 9.48
N ASP A 69 -2.43 -1.47 8.43
CA ASP A 69 -3.08 -1.29 7.13
C ASP A 69 -3.09 -2.56 6.27
N SER A 70 -2.37 -3.61 6.68
CA SER A 70 -2.32 -4.91 6.00
C SER A 70 -3.73 -5.48 5.79
N GLY A 71 -4.03 -5.95 4.58
CA GLY A 71 -5.36 -6.40 4.19
C GLY A 71 -6.30 -5.27 3.73
N GLY A 72 -5.94 -4.01 3.96
CA GLY A 72 -6.70 -2.85 3.52
C GLY A 72 -6.66 -2.65 2.00
N PRO A 73 -7.65 -1.95 1.43
CA PRO A 73 -7.73 -1.73 -0.01
C PRO A 73 -6.79 -0.61 -0.48
N THR A 74 -6.23 -0.79 -1.67
CA THR A 74 -5.60 0.28 -2.45
C THR A 74 -6.29 0.41 -3.81
N PHE A 75 -6.80 1.61 -4.11
CA PHE A 75 -7.52 1.93 -5.34
C PHE A 75 -6.63 2.62 -6.37
N ILE A 76 -7.02 2.54 -7.65
CA ILE A 76 -6.42 3.34 -8.72
C ILE A 76 -6.94 4.78 -8.63
N GLY A 77 -6.05 5.74 -8.39
CA GLY A 77 -6.41 7.15 -8.24
C GLY A 77 -7.53 7.35 -7.23
N ASP A 78 -8.56 8.10 -7.63
CA ASP A 78 -9.81 8.38 -6.92
C ASP A 78 -10.98 7.48 -7.37
N THR A 79 -10.70 6.43 -8.13
CA THR A 79 -11.72 5.51 -8.66
C THR A 79 -12.12 4.44 -7.63
N ASN A 80 -13.21 3.73 -7.92
CA ASN A 80 -13.62 2.53 -7.17
C ASN A 80 -12.96 1.24 -7.71
N VAL A 81 -11.91 1.35 -8.54
CA VAL A 81 -11.20 0.18 -9.07
C VAL A 81 -10.10 -0.23 -8.09
N LEU A 82 -10.23 -1.42 -7.51
CA LEU A 82 -9.25 -1.99 -6.60
C LEU A 82 -7.98 -2.37 -7.38
N ALA A 83 -6.87 -1.68 -7.11
CA ALA A 83 -5.57 -2.05 -7.66
C ALA A 83 -4.99 -3.29 -6.96
N GLY A 84 -5.28 -3.41 -5.66
CA GLY A 84 -4.79 -4.51 -4.85
C GLY A 84 -5.02 -4.32 -3.37
N VAL A 85 -4.38 -5.20 -2.61
CA VAL A 85 -4.50 -5.29 -1.15
C VAL A 85 -3.15 -4.95 -0.51
N ASN A 86 -3.15 -4.08 0.49
CA ASN A 86 -1.96 -3.69 1.24
C ASN A 86 -1.31 -4.94 1.86
N SER A 87 -0.04 -5.20 1.55
CA SER A 87 0.57 -6.50 1.85
C SER A 87 1.83 -6.39 2.72
N PHE A 88 2.81 -5.58 2.32
CA PHE A 88 4.09 -5.52 3.02
C PHE A 88 4.69 -4.11 3.06
N GLY A 89 5.45 -3.83 4.11
CA GLY A 89 6.32 -2.65 4.23
C GLY A 89 7.80 -3.05 4.18
N MET A 90 8.69 -2.09 3.97
CA MET A 90 10.14 -2.34 3.84
C MET A 90 10.96 -2.06 5.10
N ASN A 91 10.39 -1.39 6.09
CA ASN A 91 11.09 -0.99 7.31
C ASN A 91 10.10 -0.74 8.45
N PRO A 92 10.58 -0.67 9.71
CA PRO A 92 9.74 -0.41 10.88
C PRO A 92 9.24 1.02 11.03
N THR A 93 9.65 1.97 10.17
CA THR A 93 9.29 3.38 10.33
C THR A 93 8.26 3.85 9.31
N CYS A 94 7.56 2.91 8.66
CA CYS A 94 6.52 3.19 7.67
C CYS A 94 6.96 4.22 6.61
N ALA A 95 8.21 4.09 6.15
CA ALA A 95 8.84 5.00 5.21
C ALA A 95 9.41 4.26 3.99
N GLY A 96 9.99 4.98 3.03
CA GLY A 96 10.49 4.44 1.78
C GLY A 96 9.38 4.01 0.81
N THR A 97 9.02 2.73 0.86
CA THR A 97 8.08 2.10 -0.10
C THR A 97 7.19 1.06 0.58
N GLY A 98 6.04 0.80 -0.04
CA GLY A 98 5.06 -0.19 0.39
C GLY A 98 4.62 -1.07 -0.78
N GLY A 99 4.38 -2.35 -0.48
CA GLY A 99 3.95 -3.35 -1.44
C GLY A 99 2.45 -3.62 -1.35
N VAL A 100 1.80 -3.61 -2.51
CA VAL A 100 0.39 -3.92 -2.67
C VAL A 100 0.27 -5.17 -3.55
N PHE A 101 -0.33 -6.23 -3.00
CA PHE A 101 -0.58 -7.48 -3.73
C PHE A 101 -1.67 -7.24 -4.78
N ARG A 102 -1.40 -7.63 -6.02
CA ARG A 102 -2.29 -7.39 -7.15
C ARG A 102 -3.43 -8.38 -7.16
N VAL A 103 -4.65 -7.85 -7.20
CA VAL A 103 -5.87 -8.67 -7.32
C VAL A 103 -6.36 -8.82 -8.75
N ASP A 104 -5.76 -8.10 -9.71
CA ASP A 104 -6.13 -8.13 -11.13
C ASP A 104 -5.54 -9.30 -11.91
N GLN A 105 -4.83 -10.23 -11.24
CA GLN A 105 -4.27 -11.42 -11.88
C GLN A 105 -5.40 -12.43 -12.15
N PRO A 106 -5.45 -13.05 -13.35
CA PRO A 106 -6.52 -13.99 -13.72
C PRO A 106 -6.76 -15.08 -12.68
N GLU A 107 -5.68 -15.68 -12.17
CA GLU A 107 -5.74 -16.77 -11.19
C GLU A 107 -6.29 -16.28 -9.84
N VAL A 108 -6.00 -15.03 -9.46
CA VAL A 108 -6.53 -14.42 -8.23
C VAL A 108 -8.01 -14.11 -8.39
N LEU A 109 -8.41 -13.55 -9.54
CA LEU A 109 -9.81 -13.27 -9.83
C LEU A 109 -10.65 -14.56 -9.91
N GLU A 110 -10.11 -15.60 -10.53
CA GLU A 110 -10.74 -16.93 -10.56
C GLU A 110 -10.90 -17.49 -9.15
N TRP A 111 -9.85 -17.44 -8.33
CA TRP A 111 -9.92 -17.89 -6.94
C TRP A 111 -10.99 -17.12 -6.15
N ILE A 112 -11.07 -15.79 -6.29
CA ILE A 112 -12.08 -14.98 -5.62
C ILE A 112 -13.49 -15.38 -6.10
N ALA A 113 -13.68 -15.55 -7.41
CA ALA A 113 -14.98 -15.84 -8.01
C ALA A 113 -15.59 -17.18 -7.57
N ILE A 114 -14.77 -18.16 -7.20
CA ILE A 114 -15.24 -19.48 -6.72
C ILE A 114 -15.36 -19.58 -5.19
N HIS A 115 -15.00 -18.53 -4.45
CA HIS A 115 -15.04 -18.49 -2.97
C HIS A 115 -15.89 -17.33 -2.41
N LEU A 116 -16.64 -16.63 -3.27
CA LEU A 116 -17.67 -15.64 -2.90
C LEU A 116 -19.05 -16.14 -3.34
#